data_AF-A0A150AJT2-F1
#
_entry.id   AF-A0A150AJT2-F1
#
_cell.length_a   1.000
_cell.length_b   1.000
_cell.length_c   1.000
_cell.angle_alpha   90.00
_cell.angle_beta   90.00
_cell.angle_gamma   90.00
#
_symmetry.space_group_name_H-M   'P 1'
#
loop_
_entity.id
_entity.type
_entity.pdbx_description
1 polymer ?
#
loop_
_entity_poly.entity_id
_entity_poly.type
_entity_poly.pdbx_seq_one_letter_code
_entity_poly.pdbx_strand_id
1 'polypeptide(L)'
;MLKTLQHIFYFTFALFFGCQSSTIDKEAIIKEVSALDTIEKREWYLLKVLEEDQKVRNATFFQEVVTKYGTDSPEYQELGQKMMDVDQVNQYKIDVFIRQHGFPSPENYTGMAIRSPFFVYQHITDIDKRNNKAVVLYRAYQNGKIDIDLFNLYLGRTYFHVFGKNLVMENPYTSEQELEELIKTLDLAEKLK
;
A
#
# COMPACT_ATOMS: atom_id res chain seq x y z
N MET A 1 27.66 -17.91 -65.90
CA MET A 1 28.63 -17.16 -65.10
C MET A 1 27.91 -16.75 -63.82
N LEU A 2 28.17 -17.48 -62.73
CA LEU A 2 27.63 -17.28 -61.37
C LEU A 2 28.18 -15.98 -60.77
N LYS A 3 27.37 -15.28 -59.96
CA LYS A 3 27.67 -14.39 -58.81
C LYS A 3 26.55 -13.33 -58.73
N THR A 4 25.85 -13.05 -57.64
CA THR A 4 25.93 -13.47 -56.24
C THR A 4 24.61 -13.04 -55.61
N LEU A 5 23.92 -14.00 -55.00
CA LEU A 5 22.89 -13.79 -53.99
C LEU A 5 23.52 -13.15 -52.74
N GLN A 6 22.70 -12.72 -51.78
CA GLN A 6 23.04 -12.08 -50.49
C GLN A 6 23.14 -10.55 -50.65
N HIS A 7 22.43 -9.69 -49.93
CA HIS A 7 22.22 -9.71 -48.48
C HIS A 7 20.89 -9.03 -48.14
N ILE A 8 19.93 -9.80 -47.65
CA ILE A 8 18.82 -9.26 -46.85
C ILE A 8 19.35 -9.23 -45.41
N PHE A 9 19.67 -8.06 -44.89
CA PHE A 9 20.00 -7.88 -43.48
C PHE A 9 18.80 -7.26 -42.78
N TYR A 10 17.91 -8.12 -42.29
CA TYR A 10 16.87 -7.77 -41.34
C TYR A 10 17.54 -7.32 -40.04
N PHE A 11 17.58 -6.01 -39.78
CA PHE A 11 17.94 -5.48 -38.47
C PHE A 11 16.70 -5.48 -37.58
N THR A 12 16.24 -6.67 -37.20
CA THR A 12 15.21 -6.85 -36.18
C THR A 12 15.89 -6.62 -34.82
N PHE A 13 15.96 -5.36 -34.39
CA PHE A 13 16.42 -5.01 -33.06
C PHE A 13 15.34 -5.43 -32.05
N ALA A 14 15.48 -6.64 -31.53
CA ALA A 14 14.60 -7.18 -30.51
C ALA A 14 14.86 -6.46 -29.18
N LEU A 15 14.08 -5.41 -28.90
CA LEU A 15 13.95 -4.80 -27.58
C LEU A 15 13.19 -5.77 -26.65
N PHE A 16 13.87 -6.81 -26.18
CA PHE A 16 13.42 -7.57 -25.00
C PHE A 16 14.08 -6.98 -23.75
N PHE A 17 13.75 -5.73 -23.41
CA PHE A 17 13.80 -5.32 -22.01
C PHE A 17 12.58 -5.93 -21.34
N GLY A 18 12.71 -7.19 -20.94
CA GLY A 18 11.72 -7.86 -20.11
C GLY A 18 11.59 -7.09 -18.80
N CYS A 19 10.40 -6.56 -18.55
CA CYS A 19 10.01 -5.99 -17.27
C CYS A 19 10.18 -7.10 -16.21
N GLN A 20 11.23 -7.00 -15.40
CA GLN A 20 11.45 -7.92 -14.29
C GLN A 20 10.48 -7.54 -13.18
N SER A 21 9.23 -8.02 -13.26
CA SER A 21 8.27 -7.84 -12.16
C SER A 21 8.89 -8.46 -10.90
N SER A 22 9.03 -7.68 -9.83
CA SER A 22 9.50 -8.24 -8.55
C SER A 22 8.48 -9.27 -8.06
N THR A 23 8.84 -10.54 -8.12
CA THR A 23 8.00 -11.61 -7.61
C THR A 23 8.13 -11.64 -6.08
N ILE A 24 7.04 -11.38 -5.37
CA ILE A 24 6.97 -11.50 -3.91
C ILE A 24 7.33 -12.94 -3.51
N ASP A 25 8.41 -13.11 -2.74
CA ASP A 25 8.77 -14.39 -2.11
C ASP A 25 7.87 -14.65 -0.90
N LYS A 26 6.72 -15.29 -1.15
CA LYS A 26 5.67 -15.50 -0.16
C LYS A 26 6.12 -16.44 0.94
N GLU A 27 6.85 -17.49 0.58
CA GLU A 27 7.36 -18.52 1.48
C GLU A 27 8.38 -17.93 2.47
N ALA A 28 9.30 -17.09 1.98
CA ALA A 28 10.25 -16.40 2.83
C ALA A 28 9.55 -15.47 3.83
N ILE A 29 8.55 -14.68 3.39
CA ILE A 29 7.79 -13.79 4.28
C ILE A 29 7.02 -14.58 5.33
N ILE A 30 6.33 -15.67 4.94
CA ILE A 30 5.62 -16.53 5.89
C ILE A 30 6.59 -17.09 6.95
N LYS A 31 7.76 -17.57 6.52
CA LYS A 31 8.78 -18.09 7.43
C LYS A 31 9.32 -17.01 8.36
N GLU A 32 9.58 -15.81 7.86
CA GLU A 32 10.04 -14.65 8.63
C GLU A 32 9.03 -14.29 9.73
N VAL A 33 7.75 -14.12 9.38
CA VAL A 33 6.70 -13.73 10.34
C VAL A 33 6.44 -14.83 11.37
N SER A 34 6.54 -16.10 10.98
CA SER A 34 6.35 -17.23 11.89
C SER A 34 7.44 -17.32 12.97
N ALA A 35 8.63 -16.75 12.72
CA ALA A 35 9.74 -16.74 13.66
C ALA A 35 9.67 -15.59 14.70
N LEU A 36 8.64 -14.73 14.63
CA LEU A 36 8.40 -13.62 15.55
C LEU A 36 7.72 -14.12 16.85
N ASP A 37 8.46 -14.87 17.64
CA ASP A 37 7.99 -15.56 18.86
C ASP A 37 7.82 -14.64 20.08
N THR A 38 8.36 -13.42 20.06
CA THR A 38 8.19 -12.43 21.14
C THR A 38 7.54 -11.14 20.65
N ILE A 39 6.97 -10.37 21.59
CA ILE A 39 6.35 -9.07 21.30
C ILE A 39 7.38 -8.08 20.74
N GLU A 40 8.60 -8.07 21.27
CA GLU A 40 9.68 -7.19 20.81
C GLU A 40 10.07 -7.46 19.36
N LYS A 41 10.14 -8.74 18.96
CA LYS A 41 10.41 -9.11 17.56
C LYS A 41 9.27 -8.68 16.64
N ARG A 42 8.02 -8.85 17.08
CA ARG A 42 6.83 -8.44 16.33
C ARG A 42 6.77 -6.93 16.16
N GLU A 43 7.05 -6.18 17.22
CA GLU A 43 7.12 -4.73 17.18
C GLU A 43 8.21 -4.24 16.22
N TRP A 44 9.43 -4.77 16.37
CA TRP A 44 10.53 -4.41 15.48
C TRP A 44 10.22 -4.70 14.02
N TYR A 45 9.56 -5.83 13.75
CA TYR A 45 9.10 -6.18 12.41
C TYR A 45 8.14 -5.12 11.84
N LEU A 46 7.11 -4.72 12.59
CA LEU A 46 6.15 -3.70 12.17
C LEU A 46 6.82 -2.34 11.90
N LEU A 47 7.74 -1.93 12.78
CA LEU A 47 8.48 -0.68 12.61
C LEU A 47 9.41 -0.71 11.38
N LYS A 48 10.04 -1.86 11.12
CA LYS A 48 10.87 -2.05 9.93
C LYS A 48 10.05 -2.00 8.64
N VAL A 49 8.87 -2.64 8.60
CA VAL A 49 7.97 -2.56 7.44
C VAL A 49 7.56 -1.11 7.18
N LEU A 50 7.25 -0.35 8.23
CA LEU A 50 6.93 1.06 8.11
C LEU A 50 8.13 1.89 7.63
N GLU A 51 9.34 1.63 8.14
CA GLU A 51 10.56 2.29 7.65
C GLU A 51 10.77 2.03 6.16
N GLU A 52 10.63 0.78 5.72
CA GLU A 52 10.74 0.38 4.30
C GLU A 52 9.70 1.09 3.43
N ASP A 53 8.45 1.20 3.91
CA ASP A 53 7.35 1.91 3.26
C ASP A 53 7.66 3.40 3.07
N GLN A 54 8.15 4.07 4.12
CA GLN A 54 8.44 5.51 4.07
C GLN A 54 9.74 5.83 3.31
N LYS A 55 10.72 4.92 3.32
CA LYS A 55 12.02 5.12 2.66
C LYS A 55 11.91 5.32 1.15
N VAL A 56 10.96 4.67 0.49
CA VAL A 56 10.74 4.85 -0.96
C VAL A 56 9.98 6.13 -1.31
N ARG A 57 9.54 6.91 -0.31
CA ARG A 57 8.77 8.16 -0.44
C ARG A 57 9.61 9.39 -0.11
N ASN A 58 10.88 9.39 -0.51
CA ASN A 58 11.79 10.52 -0.24
C ASN A 58 11.44 11.73 -1.13
N ALA A 59 10.75 12.72 -0.56
CA ALA A 59 10.28 13.90 -1.29
C ALA A 59 11.41 14.67 -2.01
N THR A 60 12.60 14.77 -1.42
CA THR A 60 13.76 15.42 -2.04
C THR A 60 14.15 14.69 -3.33
N PHE A 61 14.23 13.37 -3.27
CA PHE A 61 14.57 12.56 -4.44
C PHE A 61 13.50 12.63 -5.53
N PHE A 62 12.20 12.62 -5.16
CA PHE A 62 11.11 12.85 -6.12
C PHE A 62 11.25 14.19 -6.83
N GLN A 63 11.52 15.26 -6.07
CA GLN A 63 11.67 16.59 -6.62
C GLN A 63 12.87 16.67 -7.56
N GLU A 64 14.00 16.06 -7.21
CA GLU A 64 15.19 15.99 -8.06
C GLU A 64 14.89 15.30 -9.40
N VAL A 65 14.21 14.15 -9.37
CA VAL A 65 13.84 13.42 -10.59
C VAL A 65 12.89 14.24 -11.46
N VAL A 66 11.83 14.81 -10.87
CA VAL A 66 10.88 15.66 -11.61
C VAL A 66 11.56 16.88 -12.21
N THR A 67 12.47 17.52 -11.47
CA THR A 67 13.15 18.74 -11.94
C THR A 67 14.13 18.45 -13.07
N LYS A 68 14.83 17.31 -13.00
CA LYS A 68 15.89 16.96 -13.97
C LYS A 68 15.37 16.27 -15.22
N TYR A 69 14.33 15.43 -15.08
CA TYR A 69 13.87 14.54 -16.14
C TYR A 69 12.41 14.78 -16.56
N GLY A 70 11.59 15.41 -15.71
CA GLY A 70 10.15 15.60 -15.95
C GLY A 70 9.29 14.40 -15.51
N THR A 71 7.97 14.60 -15.43
CA THR A 71 7.02 13.55 -15.00
C THR A 71 6.75 12.48 -16.05
N ASP A 72 7.06 12.75 -17.32
CA ASP A 72 6.85 11.81 -18.42
C ASP A 72 8.09 10.94 -18.69
N SER A 73 9.12 11.06 -17.85
CA SER A 73 10.41 10.41 -18.05
C SER A 73 10.42 8.94 -17.59
N PRO A 74 11.28 8.09 -18.18
CA PRO A 74 11.50 6.73 -17.69
C PRO A 74 11.95 6.67 -16.22
N GLU A 75 12.76 7.63 -15.77
CA GLU A 75 13.21 7.72 -14.38
C GLU A 75 12.03 7.95 -13.43
N TYR A 76 11.10 8.85 -13.78
CA TYR A 76 9.89 9.06 -12.98
C TYR A 76 9.00 7.80 -12.95
N GLN A 77 8.87 7.10 -14.08
CA GLN A 77 8.13 5.84 -14.15
C GLN A 77 8.78 4.74 -13.29
N GLU A 78 10.11 4.63 -13.31
CA GLU A 78 10.87 3.68 -12.49
C GLU A 78 10.67 3.94 -10.98
N LEU A 79 10.61 5.22 -10.57
CA LEU A 79 10.24 5.57 -9.19
C LEU A 79 8.85 5.08 -8.81
N GLY A 80 7.86 5.32 -9.69
CA GLY A 80 6.50 4.84 -9.47
C GLY A 80 6.43 3.32 -9.34
N GLN A 81 7.13 2.60 -10.23
CA GLN A 81 7.18 1.14 -10.18
C GLN A 81 7.85 0.65 -8.89
N LYS A 82 8.96 1.27 -8.46
CA LYS A 82 9.63 0.91 -7.21
C LYS A 82 8.74 1.11 -5.98
N MET A 83 7.96 2.20 -5.95
CA MET A 83 6.98 2.41 -4.88
C MET A 83 5.91 1.32 -4.90
N MET A 84 5.32 1.04 -6.06
CA MET A 84 4.29 0.01 -6.20
C MET A 84 4.79 -1.37 -5.75
N ASP A 85 6.02 -1.72 -6.09
CA ASP A 85 6.64 -2.99 -5.70
C ASP A 85 6.80 -3.09 -4.18
N VAL A 86 7.30 -2.03 -3.53
CA VAL A 86 7.43 -1.97 -2.06
C VAL A 86 6.06 -2.02 -1.40
N ASP A 87 5.07 -1.30 -1.93
CA ASP A 87 3.71 -1.29 -1.39
C ASP A 87 3.09 -2.68 -1.42
N GLN A 88 3.25 -3.41 -2.52
CA GLN A 88 2.74 -4.78 -2.65
C GLN A 88 3.41 -5.75 -1.66
N VAL A 89 4.74 -5.67 -1.53
CA VAL A 89 5.50 -6.48 -0.57
C VAL A 89 5.06 -6.16 0.86
N ASN A 90 4.97 -4.89 1.23
CA ASN A 90 4.62 -4.46 2.59
C ASN A 90 3.17 -4.80 2.93
N GLN A 91 2.24 -4.66 1.98
CA GLN A 91 0.86 -5.13 2.16
C GLN A 91 0.82 -6.62 2.48
N TYR A 92 1.58 -7.44 1.75
CA TYR A 92 1.64 -8.87 2.01
C TYR A 92 2.26 -9.19 3.38
N LYS A 93 3.34 -8.51 3.76
CA LYS A 93 3.97 -8.62 5.09
C LYS A 93 2.98 -8.33 6.22
N ILE A 94 2.25 -7.20 6.13
CA ILE A 94 1.22 -6.84 7.12
C ILE A 94 0.07 -7.85 7.15
N ASP A 95 -0.36 -8.35 6.00
CA ASP A 95 -1.42 -9.36 5.93
C ASP A 95 -1.04 -10.67 6.62
N VAL A 96 0.20 -11.14 6.40
CA VAL A 96 0.72 -12.34 7.05
C VAL A 96 0.87 -12.10 8.55
N PHE A 97 1.42 -10.94 8.95
CA PHE A 97 1.54 -10.55 10.35
C PHE A 97 0.19 -10.58 11.07
N ILE A 98 -0.82 -9.88 10.54
CA ILE A 98 -2.15 -9.78 11.18
C ILE A 98 -2.81 -11.17 11.25
N ARG A 99 -2.64 -12.01 10.24
CA ARG A 99 -3.19 -13.38 10.25
C ARG A 99 -2.56 -14.26 11.33
N GLN A 100 -1.27 -14.10 11.61
CA GLN A 100 -0.55 -14.94 12.57
C GLN A 100 -0.61 -14.40 14.00
N HIS A 101 -0.48 -13.09 14.18
CA HIS A 101 -0.29 -12.45 15.48
C HIS A 101 -1.46 -11.55 15.89
N GLY A 102 -2.44 -11.37 15.01
CA GLY A 102 -3.53 -10.41 15.19
C GLY A 102 -3.11 -8.97 14.88
N PHE A 103 -4.10 -8.07 14.86
CA PHE A 103 -3.83 -6.64 14.72
C PHE A 103 -3.12 -6.11 15.99
N PRO A 104 -2.01 -5.33 15.86
CA PRO A 104 -1.27 -4.80 16.99
C PRO A 104 -2.16 -3.97 17.93
N SER A 105 -1.92 -4.09 19.23
CA SER A 105 -2.79 -3.53 20.27
C SER A 105 -2.02 -2.63 21.25
N PRO A 106 -2.68 -1.64 21.87
CA PRO A 106 -2.02 -0.67 22.76
C PRO A 106 -1.41 -1.28 24.02
N GLU A 107 -1.82 -2.49 24.41
CA GLU A 107 -1.26 -3.18 25.58
C GLU A 107 0.16 -3.72 25.34
N ASN A 108 0.53 -3.97 24.07
CA ASN A 108 1.74 -4.71 23.74
C ASN A 108 2.69 -3.97 22.77
N TYR A 109 2.23 -2.91 22.11
CA TYR A 109 2.98 -2.27 21.03
C TYR A 109 3.02 -0.75 21.19
N THR A 110 4.09 -0.11 20.70
CA THR A 110 4.13 1.35 20.60
C THR A 110 3.11 1.89 19.59
N GLY A 111 2.76 3.18 19.74
CA GLY A 111 1.80 3.85 18.85
C GLY A 111 2.17 3.79 17.36
N MET A 112 3.47 3.79 17.02
CA MET A 112 3.90 3.67 15.62
C MET A 112 3.73 2.25 15.08
N ALA A 113 4.06 1.23 15.88
CA ALA A 113 3.84 -0.16 15.50
C ALA A 113 2.36 -0.46 15.31
N ILE A 114 1.49 0.07 16.19
CA ILE A 114 0.03 -0.07 16.08
C ILE A 114 -0.51 0.53 14.79
N ARG A 115 0.00 1.71 14.39
CA ARG A 115 -0.46 2.42 13.19
C ARG A 115 0.17 1.90 11.90
N SER A 116 1.21 1.08 11.96
CA SER A 116 1.91 0.57 10.77
C SER A 116 1.00 -0.14 9.75
N PRO A 117 -0.01 -0.96 10.13
CA PRO A 117 -0.90 -1.56 9.13
C PRO A 117 -1.71 -0.52 8.37
N PHE A 118 -2.19 0.53 9.07
CA PHE A 118 -2.89 1.64 8.43
C PHE A 118 -1.96 2.35 7.43
N PHE A 119 -0.73 2.68 7.84
CA PHE A 119 0.21 3.41 6.98
C PHE A 119 0.55 2.65 5.70
N VAL A 120 0.60 1.32 5.75
CA VAL A 120 0.75 0.48 4.56
C VAL A 120 -0.54 0.42 3.74
N TYR A 121 -1.69 0.15 4.38
CA TYR A 121 -2.95 -0.04 3.66
C TYR A 121 -3.51 1.22 3.00
N GLN A 122 -3.24 2.42 3.54
CA GLN A 122 -3.73 3.68 2.95
C GLN A 122 -3.19 3.91 1.52
N HIS A 123 -2.10 3.25 1.13
CA HIS A 123 -1.47 3.35 -0.18
C HIS A 123 -2.08 2.42 -1.25
N ILE A 124 -3.00 1.54 -0.88
CA ILE A 124 -3.72 0.69 -1.84
C ILE A 124 -4.57 1.57 -2.76
N THR A 125 -4.39 1.47 -4.06
CA THR A 125 -5.19 2.21 -5.07
C THR A 125 -6.38 1.41 -5.59
N ASP A 126 -6.31 0.08 -5.55
CA ASP A 126 -7.38 -0.83 -5.99
C ASP A 126 -8.56 -0.83 -5.02
N ILE A 127 -9.76 -0.48 -5.50
CA ILE A 127 -10.95 -0.28 -4.67
C ILE A 127 -11.40 -1.56 -3.97
N ASP A 128 -11.34 -2.71 -4.63
CA ASP A 128 -11.76 -3.98 -4.03
C ASP A 128 -10.84 -4.39 -2.89
N LYS A 129 -9.52 -4.24 -3.08
CA LYS A 129 -8.53 -4.43 -2.00
C LYS A 129 -8.77 -3.43 -0.88
N ARG A 130 -9.06 -2.15 -1.18
CA ARG A 130 -9.37 -1.17 -0.14
C ARG A 130 -10.58 -1.55 0.69
N ASN A 131 -11.66 -1.98 0.03
CA ASN A 131 -12.88 -2.44 0.70
C ASN A 131 -12.61 -3.67 1.59
N ASN A 132 -11.76 -4.59 1.15
CA ASN A 132 -11.34 -5.73 1.98
C ASN A 132 -10.51 -5.28 3.19
N LYS A 133 -9.64 -4.28 3.06
CA LYS A 133 -8.87 -3.73 4.20
C LYS A 133 -9.72 -2.86 5.12
N ALA A 134 -10.77 -2.23 4.61
CA ALA A 134 -11.74 -1.51 5.43
C ALA A 134 -12.36 -2.44 6.49
N VAL A 135 -12.66 -3.70 6.15
CA VAL A 135 -13.14 -4.70 7.13
C VAL A 135 -12.12 -4.96 8.24
N VAL A 136 -10.83 -5.09 7.88
CA VAL A 136 -9.75 -5.32 8.84
C VAL A 136 -9.58 -4.13 9.78
N LEU A 137 -9.57 -2.90 9.22
CA LEU A 137 -9.41 -1.68 9.98
C LEU A 137 -10.67 -1.35 10.81
N TYR A 138 -11.87 -1.64 10.31
CA TYR A 138 -13.10 -1.46 11.08
C TYR A 138 -13.13 -2.34 12.33
N ARG A 139 -12.73 -3.61 12.20
CA ARG A 139 -12.56 -4.49 13.37
C ARG A 139 -11.51 -3.95 14.32
N ALA A 140 -10.38 -3.42 13.81
CA ALA A 140 -9.38 -2.80 14.67
C ALA A 140 -9.96 -1.59 15.43
N TYR A 141 -10.74 -0.74 14.76
CA TYR A 141 -11.45 0.40 15.35
C TYR A 141 -12.45 -0.05 16.43
N GLN A 142 -13.34 -0.99 16.13
CA GLN A 142 -14.34 -1.50 17.08
C GLN A 142 -13.70 -2.11 18.34
N ASN A 143 -12.47 -2.63 18.22
CA ASN A 143 -11.71 -3.19 19.34
C ASN A 143 -10.75 -2.17 19.98
N GLY A 144 -10.87 -0.88 19.70
CA GLY A 144 -10.07 0.18 20.31
C GLY A 144 -8.58 0.16 19.93
N LYS A 145 -8.20 -0.55 18.87
CA LYS A 145 -6.81 -0.66 18.40
C LYS A 145 -6.38 0.52 17.54
N ILE A 146 -7.33 1.16 16.86
CA ILE A 146 -7.14 2.43 16.16
C ILE A 146 -8.28 3.38 16.51
N ASP A 147 -8.00 4.68 16.46
CA ASP A 147 -9.02 5.72 16.68
C ASP A 147 -9.91 5.92 15.44
N ILE A 148 -11.04 6.58 15.67
CA ILE A 148 -12.04 6.86 14.61
C ILE A 148 -11.45 7.76 13.52
N ASP A 149 -10.60 8.73 13.88
CA ASP A 149 -10.02 9.67 12.93
C ASP A 149 -9.12 8.96 11.91
N LEU A 150 -8.36 7.96 12.36
CA LEU A 150 -7.53 7.13 11.47
C LEU A 150 -8.39 6.27 10.53
N PHE A 151 -9.52 5.75 11.02
CA PHE A 151 -10.43 4.98 10.17
C PHE A 151 -11.17 5.88 9.17
N ASN A 152 -11.65 7.06 9.59
CA ASN A 152 -12.23 8.07 8.70
C ASN A 152 -11.24 8.52 7.65
N LEU A 153 -9.97 8.75 8.01
CA LEU A 153 -8.93 9.07 7.03
C LEU A 153 -8.76 7.95 5.98
N TYR A 154 -8.85 6.69 6.39
CA TYR A 154 -8.81 5.56 5.45
C TYR A 154 -9.97 5.59 4.48
N LEU A 155 -11.21 5.73 5.00
CA LEU A 155 -12.43 5.73 4.21
C LEU A 155 -12.56 7.00 3.35
N GLY A 156 -12.19 8.16 3.85
CA GLY A 156 -12.18 9.42 3.10
C GLY A 156 -11.24 9.36 1.88
N ARG A 157 -10.07 8.70 2.02
CA ARG A 157 -9.20 8.42 0.86
C ARG A 157 -9.82 7.41 -0.10
N THR A 158 -10.52 6.39 0.41
CA THR A 158 -11.28 5.47 -0.44
C THR A 158 -12.36 6.22 -1.22
N TYR A 159 -13.09 7.12 -0.56
CA TYR A 159 -14.08 8.00 -1.19
C TYR A 159 -13.43 8.86 -2.29
N PHE A 160 -12.27 9.46 -2.03
CA PHE A 160 -11.53 10.19 -3.06
C PHE A 160 -11.18 9.31 -4.27
N HIS A 161 -10.71 8.07 -4.05
CA HIS A 161 -10.43 7.15 -5.16
C HIS A 161 -11.67 6.76 -5.96
N VAL A 162 -12.84 6.66 -5.33
CA VAL A 162 -14.10 6.32 -5.99
C VAL A 162 -14.69 7.52 -6.75
N PHE A 163 -14.68 8.71 -6.15
CA PHE A 163 -15.44 9.87 -6.62
C PHE A 163 -14.59 11.02 -7.16
N GLY A 164 -13.26 10.96 -7.03
CA GLY A 164 -12.33 12.00 -7.50
C GLY A 164 -12.39 13.32 -6.72
N LYS A 165 -13.04 13.33 -5.55
CA LYS A 165 -13.20 14.50 -4.69
C LYS A 165 -13.30 14.09 -3.22
N ASN A 166 -13.04 15.02 -2.31
CA ASN A 166 -13.27 14.79 -0.89
C ASN A 166 -14.76 14.79 -0.57
N LEU A 167 -15.15 14.09 0.51
CA LEU A 167 -16.48 14.22 1.09
C LEU A 167 -16.67 15.65 1.59
N VAL A 168 -17.85 16.22 1.35
CA VAL A 168 -18.22 17.56 1.82
C VAL A 168 -19.48 17.40 2.66
N MET A 169 -19.41 17.84 3.92
CA MET A 169 -20.50 17.79 4.88
C MET A 169 -20.78 19.19 5.42
N GLU A 170 -22.01 19.45 5.84
CA GLU A 170 -22.36 20.70 6.53
C GLU A 170 -21.71 20.72 7.91
N ASN A 171 -21.04 21.83 8.24
CA ASN A 171 -20.39 22.00 9.54
C ASN A 171 -21.35 22.60 10.59
N PRO A 172 -21.19 22.25 11.88
CA PRO A 172 -20.23 21.27 12.40
C PRO A 172 -20.74 19.83 12.28
N TYR A 173 -19.83 18.87 12.12
CA TYR A 173 -20.11 17.43 12.24
C TYR A 173 -19.09 16.73 13.15
N THR A 174 -19.45 15.57 13.72
CA THR A 174 -18.57 14.72 14.54
C THR A 174 -17.90 13.63 13.69
N SER A 175 -16.82 13.03 14.20
CA SER A 175 -16.14 11.92 13.52
C SER A 175 -17.08 10.71 13.30
N GLU A 176 -18.05 10.48 14.19
CA GLU A 176 -19.08 9.44 14.01
C GLU A 176 -20.02 9.75 12.86
N GLN A 177 -20.44 11.01 12.71
CA GLN A 177 -21.29 11.44 11.59
C GLN A 177 -20.55 11.30 10.25
N GLU A 178 -19.25 11.65 10.22
CA GLU A 178 -18.40 11.42 9.05
C GLU A 178 -18.27 9.93 8.72
N LEU A 179 -18.05 9.10 9.75
CA LEU A 179 -17.97 7.65 9.58
C LEU A 179 -19.25 7.07 8.97
N GLU A 180 -20.40 7.46 9.51
CA GLU A 180 -21.71 7.01 9.02
C GLU A 180 -21.93 7.39 7.55
N GLU A 181 -21.63 8.65 7.19
CA GLU A 181 -21.80 9.11 5.80
C GLU A 181 -20.80 8.43 4.86
N LEU A 182 -19.55 8.20 5.29
CA LEU A 182 -18.56 7.44 4.51
C LEU A 182 -18.99 5.98 4.29
N ILE A 183 -19.45 5.28 5.32
CA ILE A 183 -19.94 3.89 5.21
C ILE A 183 -21.13 3.81 4.25
N LYS A 184 -22.05 4.76 4.36
CA LYS A 184 -23.25 4.84 3.52
C LYS A 184 -22.91 5.14 2.07
N THR A 185 -22.08 6.16 1.81
CA THR A 185 -21.74 6.59 0.44
C THR A 185 -20.84 5.61 -0.29
N LEU A 186 -20.01 4.86 0.43
CA LEU A 186 -19.16 3.80 -0.12
C LEU A 186 -19.87 2.43 -0.21
N ASP A 187 -21.14 2.33 0.20
CA ASP A 187 -21.90 1.08 0.24
C ASP A 187 -21.19 -0.06 1.02
N LEU A 188 -20.64 0.30 2.19
CA LEU A 188 -19.84 -0.62 3.01
C LEU A 188 -20.64 -1.29 4.13
N ALA A 189 -21.90 -0.90 4.36
CA ALA A 189 -22.68 -1.34 5.50
C ALA A 189 -22.74 -2.88 5.66
N GLU A 190 -23.03 -3.62 4.58
CA GLU A 190 -23.07 -5.09 4.63
C GLU A 190 -21.70 -5.72 4.85
N LYS A 191 -20.62 -5.10 4.35
CA LYS A 191 -19.25 -5.61 4.48
C LYS A 191 -18.68 -5.42 5.89
N LEU A 192 -19.18 -4.42 6.61
CA LEU A 192 -18.69 -4.04 7.94
C LEU A 192 -19.50 -4.64 9.09
N LYS A 193 -20.58 -5.38 8.82
CA LYS A 193 -21.28 -6.19 9.84
C LYS A 193 -20.39 -7.32 10.37
#